data_AF-A0A7C4KKL8-F1
#
_entry.id   AF-A0A7C4KKL8-F1
#
_cell.length_a   1.000
_cell.length_b   1.000
_cell.length_c   1.000
_cell.angle_alpha   90.00
_cell.angle_beta   90.00
_cell.angle_gamma   90.00
#
_symmetry.space_group_name_H-M   'P 1'
#
loop_
_entity.id
_entity.type
_entity.pdbx_description
1 polymer ?
#
loop_
_entity_poly.entity_id
_entity_poly.type
_entity_poly.pdbx_seq_one_letter_code
_entity_poly.pdbx_strand_id
1 'polypeptide(L)' 'MTLEELYQIICERRDHPVEKSYTNHLLQAGEDEILKKIGEEAVEVILAAKAQGDARLVEE' A
#
# COMPACT_ATOMS: atom_id res chain seq x y z
N MET A 1 6.99 3.02 13.82
CA MET A 1 5.72 3.37 13.16
C MET A 1 4.74 2.26 13.46
N THR A 2 3.62 2.56 14.13
CA THR A 2 2.52 1.60 14.32
C THR A 2 1.54 1.66 13.15
N LEU A 3 0.60 0.71 13.08
CA LEU A 3 -0.46 0.74 12.07
C LEU A 3 -1.40 1.92 12.27
N GLU A 4 -1.67 2.33 13.50
CA GLU A 4 -2.47 3.52 13.78
C GLU A 4 -1.77 4.79 13.28
N GLU A 5 -0.46 4.94 13.52
CA GLU A 5 0.31 6.08 13.02
C GLU A 5 0.28 6.14 11.48
N LEU A 6 0.47 5.00 10.81
CA LEU A 6 0.41 4.92 9.35
C LEU A 6 -1.00 5.27 8.82
N TYR A 7 -2.05 4.77 9.45
CA TYR A 7 -3.43 5.09 9.07
C TYR A 7 -3.71 6.59 9.18
N GLN A 8 -3.26 7.24 10.26
CA GLN A 8 -3.40 8.69 10.40
C GLN A 8 -2.67 9.44 9.29
N ILE A 9 -1.47 8.99 8.90
CA ILE A 9 -0.73 9.58 7.77
C ILE A 9 -1.50 9.44 6.44
N ILE A 10 -2.20 8.33 6.24
CA ILE A 10 -3.04 8.11 5.04
C ILE A 10 -4.25 9.05 5.06
N CYS A 11 -4.94 9.17 6.21
CA CYS A 11 -6.06 10.12 6.36
C CYS A 11 -5.60 11.56 6.13
N GLU A 12 -4.45 11.96 6.68
CA GLU A 12 -3.88 13.28 6.47
C GLU A 12 -3.62 13.55 4.98
N ARG A 13 -3.10 12.57 4.23
CA ARG A 13 -2.91 12.72 2.77
C ARG A 13 -4.20 12.77 1.97
N ARG A 14 -5.30 12.21 2.48
CA ARG A 14 -6.63 12.32 1.88
C ARG A 14 -7.20 13.72 2.09
N ASP A 15 -7.12 14.23 3.31
CA ASP A 15 -7.74 15.50 3.71
C ASP A 15 -6.88 16.72 3.33
N HIS A 16 -5.56 16.53 3.29
CA HIS A 16 -4.54 17.51 2.89
C HIS A 16 -3.64 16.94 1.79
N PRO A 17 -4.10 16.93 0.51
CA PRO A 17 -3.39 16.29 -0.59
C PRO A 17 -2.00 16.88 -0.83
N VAL A 18 -0.99 16.01 -0.84
CA VAL A 18 0.39 16.37 -1.21
C VAL A 18 0.66 15.93 -2.64
N GLU A 19 1.00 16.86 -3.52
CA GLU A 19 1.35 16.55 -4.91
C GLU A 19 2.49 15.53 -4.98
N LYS A 20 2.43 14.62 -5.96
CA LYS A 20 3.39 13.52 -6.20
C LYS A 20 3.47 12.44 -5.11
N SER A 21 2.66 12.50 -4.06
CA SER A 21 2.53 11.38 -3.13
C SER A 21 1.83 10.19 -3.80
N TYR A 22 2.39 8.98 -3.62
CA TYR A 22 1.77 7.76 -4.12
C TYR A 22 0.36 7.51 -3.55
N THR A 23 0.16 7.75 -2.25
CA THR A 23 -1.17 7.66 -1.62
C THR A 23 -2.17 8.62 -2.27
N ASN A 24 -1.75 9.86 -2.56
CA ASN A 24 -2.62 10.83 -3.24
C ASN A 24 -2.96 10.36 -4.66
N HIS A 25 -2.00 9.78 -5.39
CA HIS A 25 -2.26 9.19 -6.70
C HIS A 25 -3.31 8.07 -6.63
N LEU A 26 -3.17 7.12 -5.70
CA LEU A 26 -4.14 6.03 -5.54
C LEU A 26 -5.54 6.54 -5.14
N LEU A 27 -5.61 7.50 -4.21
CA LEU A 27 -6.88 8.10 -3.79
C LEU A 27 -7.57 8.85 -4.94
N GLN A 28 -6.80 9.53 -5.80
CA GLN A 28 -7.34 10.19 -7.00
C GLN A 28 -7.76 9.20 -8.08
N ALA A 29 -7.05 8.08 -8.23
CA ALA A 29 -7.38 7.03 -9.18
C ALA A 29 -8.67 6.27 -8.79
N GLY A 30 -9.01 6.22 -7.50
CA GLY A 30 -10.25 5.68 -6.99
C GLY A 30 -10.17 4.21 -6.56
N GLU A 31 -11.31 3.68 -6.11
CA GLU A 31 -11.41 2.38 -5.45
C GLU A 31 -10.92 1.22 -6.32
N ASP A 32 -11.29 1.17 -7.60
CA ASP A 32 -10.89 0.09 -8.50
C ASP A 32 -9.35 -0.03 -8.62
N GLU A 33 -8.64 1.09 -8.62
CA GLU A 33 -7.17 1.09 -8.72
C GLU A 33 -6.52 0.63 -7.41
N ILE A 34 -7.10 1.02 -6.27
CA ILE A 34 -6.68 0.54 -4.95
C ILE A 34 -6.90 -0.97 -4.84
N LEU A 35 -8.04 -1.48 -5.30
CA LEU A 35 -8.35 -2.91 -5.28
C LEU A 35 -7.41 -3.73 -6.17
N LYS A 36 -7.03 -3.22 -7.34
CA LYS A 36 -6.01 -3.86 -8.20
C LYS A 36 -4.66 -3.96 -7.48
N LYS A 37 -4.22 -2.88 -6.82
CA LYS A 37 -2.97 -2.89 -6.06
C LYS A 37 -3.01 -3.91 -4.92
N ILE A 38 -4.12 -4.01 -4.17
CA ILE A 38 -4.29 -5.05 -3.15
C ILE A 38 -4.13 -6.46 -3.77
N GLY A 39 -4.73 -6.70 -4.94
CA GLY A 39 -4.59 -7.97 -5.65
C GLY A 39 -3.17 -8.27 -6.11
N GLU A 40 -2.44 -7.26 -6.58
CA GLU A 40 -1.03 -7.37 -6.98
C GLU A 40 -0.15 -7.75 -5.80
N GLU A 41 -0.18 -6.99 -4.70
CA GLU A 41 0.62 -7.25 -3.50
C GLU A 41 0.28 -8.62 -2.90
N ALA A 42 -1.00 -9.03 -2.91
CA ALA A 42 -1.39 -10.35 -2.43
C ALA A 42 -0.71 -11.49 -3.21
N VAL A 43 -0.52 -11.33 -4.53
CA VAL A 43 0.22 -12.31 -5.34
C VAL A 43 1.71 -12.24 -5.03
N GLU A 44 2.28 -11.06 -4.85
CA GLU A 44 3.69 -10.88 -4.49
C GLU A 44 4.01 -11.52 -3.13
N VAL A 45 3.17 -11.33 -2.11
CA VAL A 45 3.26 -12.00 -0.80
C VAL A 45 3.30 -13.53 -0.96
N ILE A 46 2.43 -14.11 -1.79
CA ILE A 46 2.40 -15.56 -2.03
C ILE A 46 3.72 -16.04 -2.66
N LEU A 47 4.26 -15.30 -3.64
CA LEU A 47 5.52 -15.64 -4.28
C LEU A 47 6.70 -15.48 -3.32
N ALA A 48 6.69 -14.43 -2.50
CA ALA A 48 7.72 -14.17 -1.50
C ALA A 48 7.77 -15.29 -0.46
N ALA A 49 6.62 -15.66 0.09
CA ALA A 49 6.47 -16.77 1.04
C ALA A 49 6.95 -18.11 0.45
N LYS A 50 6.69 -18.33 -0.85
CA LYS A 50 7.07 -19.58 -1.52
C LYS A 50 8.57 -19.68 -1.78
N ALA A 51 9.23 -18.59 -2.18
CA ALA A 51 10.51 -18.68 -2.87
C ALA A 51 11.53 -17.55 -2.63
N GLN A 52 11.19 -16.47 -1.91
CA GLN A 52 12.07 -15.28 -1.79
C GLN A 52 12.58 -15.02 -0.37
N GLY A 53 12.07 -15.76 0.62
CA GLY A 53 12.56 -15.79 2.00
C GLY A 53 11.93 -14.73 2.91
N ASP A 54 12.23 -14.83 4.21
CA ASP A 54 11.54 -14.10 5.27
C ASP A 54 11.65 -12.58 5.14
N ALA A 55 12.81 -12.07 4.70
CA ALA A 55 13.00 -10.63 4.52
C ALA A 55 12.05 -10.08 3.46
N ARG A 56 11.94 -10.75 2.31
CA ARG A 56 11.06 -10.32 1.24
C ARG A 56 9.59 -10.50 1.63
N LEU A 57 9.25 -11.57 2.33
CA LEU A 57 7.89 -11.79 2.84
C LEU A 57 7.41 -10.70 3.80
N VAL A 58 8.31 -10.06 4.56
CA VAL A 58 7.96 -8.94 5.45
C VAL A 58 7.79 -7.62 4.68
N GLU A 59 8.38 -7.51 3.49
CA GLU A 59 8.32 -6.29 2.65
C GLU A 59 7.03 -6.21 1.83
N GLU A 60 6.49 -7.34 1.38
CA GLU A 60 5.21 -7.45 0.65
C GLU A 60 4.01 -7.50 1.62
#